data_AF-A0A5B8VAD3-F1
#
_entry.id   AF-A0A5B8VAD3-F1
#
_cell.length_a   1.000
_cell.length_b   1.000
_cell.length_c   1.000
_cell.angle_alpha   90.00
_cell.angle_beta   90.00
_cell.angle_gamma   90.00
#
_symmetry.space_group_name_H-M   'P 1'
#
loop_
_entity.id
_entity.type
_entity.pdbx_description
1 polymer ?
#
loop_
_entity_poly.entity_id
_entity_poly.type
_entity_poly.pdbx_seq_one_letter_code
_entity_poly.pdbx_strand_id
1 'polypeptide(L)' 'MNEILIYKSPEHQTEVQVQFDGETVWLSQMQMASLFKQTKQNISLHINNCYKEGELQKN' A
#
# COMPACT_ATOMS: atom_id res chain seq x y z
N MET A 1 -4.35 19.85 -3.35
CA MET A 1 -3.42 19.55 -4.46
C MET A 1 -3.03 18.10 -4.29
N ASN A 2 -3.35 17.21 -5.23
CA ASN A 2 -2.89 15.82 -5.16
C ASN A 2 -1.47 15.77 -5.72
N GLU A 3 -0.49 15.78 -4.83
CA GLU A 3 0.90 15.57 -5.20
C GLU A 3 1.14 14.10 -5.49
N ILE A 4 1.64 13.80 -6.70
CA ILE A 4 2.06 12.45 -7.08
C ILE A 4 3.55 12.37 -6.79
N LEU A 5 3.95 11.62 -5.76
CA LEU A 5 5.35 11.31 -5.50
C LEU A 5 5.68 9.94 -6.09
N ILE A 6 6.85 9.83 -6.72
CA ILE A 6 7.39 8.55 -7.20
C ILE A 6 8.28 7.98 -6.09
N TYR A 7 7.78 6.98 -5.36
CA TYR A 7 8.65 6.22 -4.47
C TYR A 7 9.46 5.21 -5.28
N LYS A 8 10.78 5.32 -5.17
CA LYS A 8 11.73 4.34 -5.67
C LYS A 8 12.12 3.42 -4.52
N SER A 9 11.91 2.12 -4.69
CA SER A 9 12.46 1.15 -3.75
C SER A 9 14.00 1.27 -3.68
N PRO A 10 14.65 0.89 -2.56
CA PRO A 10 16.11 0.98 -2.44
C PRO A 10 16.88 0.31 -3.59
N GLU A 11 16.27 -0.68 -4.23
CA GLU A 11 16.82 -1.42 -5.36
C GLU A 11 16.41 -0.87 -6.74
N HIS A 12 15.85 0.34 -6.81
CA HIS A 12 15.48 1.06 -8.05
C HIS A 12 14.51 0.31 -8.98
N GLN A 13 13.90 -0.80 -8.55
CA GLN A 13 13.12 -1.69 -9.42
C GLN A 13 11.62 -1.37 -9.47
N THR A 14 11.11 -0.59 -8.53
CA THR A 14 9.68 -0.28 -8.48
C THR A 14 9.48 1.22 -8.36
N GLU A 15 8.80 1.80 -9.35
CA GLU A 15 8.19 3.13 -9.28
C GLU A 15 6.72 2.98 -8.94
N VAL A 16 6.31 3.46 -7.76
CA VAL A 16 4.91 3.50 -7.37
C VAL A 16 4.44 4.95 -7.38
N GLN A 17 3.47 5.26 -8.24
CA GLN A 17 2.73 6.52 -8.19
C GLN A 17 1.66 6.44 -7.10
N VAL A 18 1.78 7.29 -6.09
CA VAL A 18 0.84 7.33 -4.96
C VAL A 18 0.21 8.69 -4.82
N GLN A 19 -0.99 8.72 -4.26
CA GLN A 19 -1.61 9.97 -3.82
C GLN A 19 -1.34 10.15 -2.33
N PHE A 20 -0.82 11.33 -1.99
CA PHE A 20 -0.66 11.75 -0.60
C PHE A 20 -1.87 12.54 -0.13
N ASP A 21 -2.24 12.31 1.12
CA ASP A 21 -3.20 13.12 1.87
C ASP A 21 -2.63 13.34 3.29
N GLY A 22 -1.94 14.47 3.47
CA GLY A 22 -1.18 14.76 4.69
C GLY A 22 -0.11 13.70 4.96
N GLU A 23 -0.24 12.98 6.07
CA GLU A 23 0.65 11.88 6.46
C GLU A 23 0.18 10.51 5.95
N THR A 24 -0.95 10.47 5.23
CA THR A 24 -1.52 9.25 4.67
C THR A 24 -1.13 9.06 3.21
N VAL A 25 -0.81 7.82 2.85
CA VAL A 25 -0.55 7.44 1.46
C VAL A 25 -1.59 6.42 0.99
N TRP A 26 -2.18 6.70 -0.18
CA TRP A 26 -3.15 5.80 -0.78
C TRP A 26 -2.47 4.90 -1.81
N LEU A 27 -2.63 3.59 -1.59
CA LEU A 27 -2.04 2.54 -2.41
C LEU A 27 -3.11 1.51 -2.78
N SER A 28 -3.07 1.01 -4.01
CA SER A 28 -3.75 -0.25 -4.34
C SER A 28 -2.99 -1.44 -3.74
N GLN A 29 -3.69 -2.57 -3.54
CA GLN A 29 -3.06 -3.79 -3.01
C GLN A 29 -1.92 -4.30 -3.91
N MET A 30 -1.98 -4.05 -5.22
CA MET A 30 -0.91 -4.42 -6.16
C MET A 30 0.33 -3.55 -5.99
N GLN A 31 0.15 -2.26 -5.74
CA GLN A 31 1.24 -1.34 -5.43
C GLN A 31 1.88 -1.66 -4.09
N MET A 32 1.08 -2.01 -3.06
CA MET A 32 1.60 -2.51 -1.77
C MET A 32 2.41 -3.80 -1.97
N ALA A 33 1.90 -4.73 -2.77
CA ALA A 33 2.59 -5.99 -3.06
C ALA A 33 3.98 -5.72 -3.69
N SER A 34 4.07 -4.79 -4.64
CA SER A 34 5.35 -4.41 -5.24
C SER A 34 6.29 -3.70 -4.26
N LEU A 35 5.76 -2.77 -3.45
CA LEU A 35 6.55 -2.02 -2.46
C LEU A 35 7.15 -2.93 -1.37
N PHE A 36 6.35 -3.86 -0.84
CA PHE A 36 6.75 -4.76 0.23
C PHE A 36 7.38 -6.07 -0.26
N LYS A 37 7.57 -6.22 -1.58
CA LYS A 37 8.06 -7.47 -2.21
C LYS A 37 7.24 -8.69 -1.76
N GLN A 38 5.91 -8.56 -1.80
CA GLN A 38 4.95 -9.59 -1.43
C GLN A 38 4.01 -9.91 -2.61
N THR A 39 3.17 -10.93 -2.45
CA THR A 39 2.10 -11.24 -3.41
C THR A 39 0.85 -10.42 -3.07
N LYS A 40 0.03 -10.11 -4.08
CA LYS A 40 -1.27 -9.46 -3.87
C LYS A 40 -2.14 -10.27 -2.90
N GLN A 41 -2.09 -11.60 -3.01
CA GLN A 41 -2.83 -12.54 -2.17
C GLN A 41 -2.43 -12.41 -0.69
N ASN A 42 -1.14 -12.31 -0.39
CA ASN A 42 -0.67 -12.07 0.98
C ASN A 42 -1.16 -10.71 1.49
N ILE A 43 -1.09 -9.65 0.68
CA ILE A 43 -1.62 -8.34 1.06
C ILE A 43 -3.12 -8.41 1.39
N SER A 44 -3.93 -9.06 0.54
CA SER A 44 -5.36 -9.24 0.81
C SER A 44 -5.60 -10.05 2.09
N LEU A 45 -4.81 -11.10 2.34
CA LEU A 45 -4.90 -11.91 3.55
C LEU A 45 -4.62 -11.07 4.80
N HIS A 46 -3.55 -10.27 4.81
CA HIS A 46 -3.20 -9.40 5.93
C HIS A 46 -4.30 -8.36 6.21
N ILE A 47 -4.78 -7.67 5.16
CA ILE A 47 -5.90 -6.71 5.30
C ILE A 47 -7.12 -7.38 5.93
N ASN A 48 -7.47 -8.59 5.47
CA ASN A 48 -8.60 -9.33 6.03
C ASN A 48 -8.38 -9.73 7.49
N ASN A 49 -7.15 -10.07 7.89
CA ASN A 49 -6.83 -10.40 9.27
C ASN A 49 -6.95 -9.17 10.18
N CYS A 50 -6.43 -8.00 9.76
CA CYS A 50 -6.59 -6.75 10.50
C CYS A 50 -8.07 -6.42 10.77
N TYR A 51 -8.97 -6.65 9.80
CA TYR A 51 -10.42 -6.50 10.04
C TYR A 51 -11.00 -7.54 11.01
N LYS A 52 -10.52 -8.79 10.97
CA LYS A 52 -10.98 -9.85 11.87
C LYS A 52 -10.52 -9.62 13.31
N GLU A 53 -9.31 -9.10 13.48
CA GLU A 53 -8.68 -8.82 14.76
C GLU A 53 -9.14 -7.47 15.35
N GLY A 54 -9.89 -6.67 14.57
CA GLY A 54 -10.43 -5.39 15.01
C GLY A 54 -9.41 -4.25 14.95
N GLU A 55 -8.25 -4.46 14.33
CA GLU A 55 -7.23 -3.43 14.08
C GLU A 55 -7.71 -2.40 13.06
N LEU A 56 -8.54 -2.83 12.10
CA LEU A 56 -9.16 -1.98 11.10
C LEU A 56 -10.68 -2.01 11.19
N GLN A 57 -11.31 -0.86 10.93
CA GLN A 57 -12.76 -0.73 10.82
C GLN A 57 -13.17 -0.76 9.36
N LYS A 58 -14.18 -1.58 9.03
CA LYS A 58 -14.76 -1.58 7.69
C LYS A 58 -15.60 -0.31 7.51
N ASN A 59 -15.30 0.45 6.47
CA ASN A 59 -16.10 1.59 6.03
C ASN A 59 -17.24 1.14 5.12
#